data_AF-A0A846R5V7-F1
#
_entry.id   AF-A0A846R5V7-F1
#
_cell.length_a   1.000
_cell.length_b   1.000
_cell.length_c   1.000
_cell.angle_alpha   90.00
_cell.angle_beta   90.00
_cell.angle_gamma   90.00
#
_symmetry.space_group_name_H-M   'P 1'
#
loop_
_entity.id
_entity.type
_entity.pdbx_description
1 polymer ?
#
loop_
_entity_poly.entity_id
_entity_poly.type
_entity_poly.pdbx_seq_one_letter_code
_entity_poly.pdbx_strand_id
1 'polypeptide(L)'
;MKKLSFLFLLIMCSSIYGQNQLNEYKYIIVPVKFESFKENNQYQTSTLLKHLFDQKGFNVVYSDNLPKDLSNNMCLGLLADIKDDSNMFTTKTVIVLRDCTFKEIFTSQEGRSRLKQYRPAYAEAITNSFKSFAGMNYDYMPKSESKEPITVSFKNDVKKLEEEVVEIEKDKEKVEALEVEEKKSETVNEIAPIVEVKEEQLAETKPVVMESPNILYAQEIAEGYQLVNSKPSIRLKMYKSSLPNVYHANDDGINGLVLNKNGKWFFEYYKDNKLTVKELNIKF
;
A
#
# COMPACT_ATOMS: atom_id res chain seq x y z
N MET A 1 60.52 32.24 -8.31
CA MET A 1 60.05 31.07 -7.54
C MET A 1 59.22 31.42 -6.29
N LYS A 2 59.66 32.28 -5.34
CA LYS A 2 58.91 32.54 -4.08
C LYS A 2 57.40 32.84 -4.22
N LYS A 3 56.94 33.53 -5.28
CA LYS A 3 55.50 33.79 -5.52
C LYS A 3 54.65 32.54 -5.84
N LEU A 4 55.24 31.42 -6.28
CA LEU A 4 54.51 30.21 -6.64
C LEU A 4 54.09 29.38 -5.41
N SER A 5 54.89 29.43 -4.33
CA SER A 5 54.59 28.72 -3.08
C SER A 5 53.30 29.22 -2.41
N PHE A 6 53.01 30.52 -2.51
CA PHE A 6 51.80 31.13 -1.96
C PHE A 6 50.51 30.69 -2.70
N LEU A 7 50.62 30.31 -3.97
CA LEU A 7 49.47 29.85 -4.77
C LEU A 7 49.03 28.43 -4.36
N PHE A 8 49.98 27.58 -3.96
CA PHE A 8 49.67 26.20 -3.54
C PHE A 8 48.98 26.14 -2.17
N LEU A 9 49.26 27.12 -1.29
CA LEU A 9 48.66 27.20 0.06
C LEU A 9 47.16 27.56 0.02
N LEU A 10 46.72 28.32 -1.00
CA LEU A 10 45.32 28.78 -1.10
C LEU A 10 44.33 27.67 -1.51
N ILE A 11 44.84 26.55 -2.03
CA ILE A 11 44.03 25.46 -2.61
C ILE A 11 43.49 24.49 -1.54
N MET A 12 44.07 24.48 -0.33
CA MET A 12 43.72 23.55 0.76
C MET A 12 42.46 23.93 1.57
N CYS A 13 41.87 25.11 1.35
CA CYS A 13 40.78 25.62 2.22
C CYS A 13 39.35 25.32 1.73
N SER A 14 39.17 24.59 0.63
CA SER A 14 37.84 24.34 0.01
C SER A 14 37.08 23.13 0.57
N SER A 15 37.68 22.35 1.49
CA SER A 15 37.21 21.00 1.85
C SER A 15 36.21 20.93 3.02
N ILE A 16 35.40 21.96 3.28
CA ILE A 16 34.45 21.98 4.43
C ILE A 16 33.05 22.45 4.02
N TYR A 17 32.38 21.68 3.15
CA TYR A 17 30.92 21.78 2.91
C TYR A 17 30.25 20.40 2.87
N GLY A 18 30.63 19.52 3.80
CA GLY A 18 29.93 18.26 4.06
C GLY A 18 28.73 18.46 4.98
N GLN A 19 27.60 18.93 4.43
CA GLN A 19 26.32 18.86 5.16
C GLN A 19 25.84 17.41 5.13
N ASN A 20 25.74 16.76 6.29
CA ASN A 20 25.20 15.39 6.39
C ASN A 20 23.68 15.44 6.17
N GLN A 21 23.23 15.29 4.92
CA GLN A 21 21.82 15.33 4.51
C GLN A 21 20.94 14.29 5.22
N LEU A 22 21.55 13.27 5.84
CA LEU A 22 20.86 12.26 6.67
C LEU A 22 20.46 12.79 8.05
N ASN A 23 21.17 13.78 8.60
CA ASN A 23 20.93 14.33 9.94
C ASN A 23 19.59 15.09 10.05
N GLU A 24 19.02 15.48 8.91
CA GLU A 24 17.72 16.12 8.80
C GLU A 24 16.52 15.19 9.11
N TYR A 25 16.76 13.87 9.13
CA TYR A 25 15.75 12.83 9.29
C TYR A 25 15.96 12.12 10.62
N LYS A 26 14.88 11.93 11.39
CA LYS A 26 14.89 11.39 12.74
C LYS A 26 15.00 9.86 12.77
N TYR A 27 14.50 9.20 11.73
CA TYR A 27 14.36 7.74 11.64
C TYR A 27 14.93 7.16 10.35
N ILE A 28 15.33 5.89 10.41
CA ILE A 28 15.48 5.03 9.23
C ILE A 28 14.44 3.91 9.31
N ILE A 29 13.65 3.76 8.25
CA ILE A 29 12.61 2.74 8.10
C ILE A 29 13.22 1.58 7.30
N VAL A 30 13.36 0.41 7.91
CA VAL A 30 13.84 -0.80 7.25
C VAL A 30 12.65 -1.69 6.87
N PRO A 31 12.42 -1.98 5.58
CA PRO A 31 11.43 -2.94 5.13
C PRO A 31 11.65 -4.33 5.73
N VAL A 32 10.58 -4.95 6.23
CA VAL A 32 10.57 -6.38 6.59
C VAL A 32 10.79 -7.28 5.36
N LYS A 33 10.55 -6.75 4.16
CA LYS A 33 10.87 -7.35 2.86
C LYS A 33 11.28 -6.23 1.89
N PHE A 34 12.45 -6.33 1.26
CA PHE A 34 12.85 -5.45 0.16
C PHE A 34 12.30 -5.95 -1.18
N GLU A 35 12.15 -5.05 -2.15
CA GLU A 35 11.62 -5.38 -3.49
C GLU A 35 12.50 -6.39 -4.24
N SER A 36 13.82 -6.33 -4.05
CA SER A 36 14.81 -7.28 -4.60
C SER A 36 14.65 -8.72 -4.10
N PHE A 37 13.86 -8.96 -3.05
CA PHE A 37 13.71 -10.29 -2.44
C PHE A 37 12.27 -10.82 -2.53
N LYS A 38 12.14 -12.15 -2.50
CA LYS A 38 10.84 -12.83 -2.62
C LYS A 38 10.17 -13.02 -1.25
N GLU A 39 10.98 -13.25 -0.21
CA GLU A 39 10.54 -13.61 1.14
C GLU A 39 10.84 -12.51 2.16
N ASN A 40 10.10 -12.51 3.27
CA ASN A 40 10.33 -11.59 4.38
C ASN A 40 11.70 -11.89 5.03
N ASN A 41 12.52 -10.85 5.21
CA ASN A 41 13.87 -10.91 5.75
C ASN A 41 14.74 -11.99 5.07
N GLN A 42 14.55 -12.21 3.76
CA GLN A 42 15.29 -13.22 3.01
C GLN A 42 16.80 -13.00 3.19
N TYR A 43 17.53 -14.09 3.43
CA TYR A 43 18.97 -14.09 3.76
C TYR A 43 19.37 -13.26 5.00
N GLN A 44 18.41 -12.89 5.86
CA GLN A 44 18.54 -11.96 7.00
C GLN A 44 18.91 -10.51 6.64
N THR A 45 18.62 -10.08 5.41
CA THR A 45 18.99 -8.75 4.91
C THR A 45 18.38 -7.60 5.71
N SER A 46 17.10 -7.69 6.11
CA SER A 46 16.42 -6.66 6.90
C SER A 46 16.98 -6.56 8.32
N THR A 47 17.23 -7.70 8.98
CA THR A 47 17.86 -7.72 10.31
C THR A 47 19.28 -7.19 10.28
N LEU A 48 20.07 -7.56 9.26
CA LEU A 48 21.44 -7.07 9.10
C LEU A 48 21.46 -5.55 8.85
N LEU A 49 20.63 -5.04 7.93
CA LEU A 49 20.61 -3.61 7.63
C LEU A 49 20.15 -2.79 8.83
N LYS A 50 19.14 -3.25 9.59
CA LYS A 50 18.74 -2.60 10.84
C LYS A 50 19.89 -2.56 11.84
N HIS A 51 20.56 -3.70 12.07
CA HIS A 51 21.67 -3.80 13.01
C HIS A 51 22.84 -2.86 12.65
N LEU A 52 23.19 -2.75 11.36
CA LEU A 52 24.26 -1.86 10.90
C LEU A 52 23.92 -0.38 11.10
N PHE A 53 22.67 0.04 10.87
CA PHE A 53 22.22 1.41 11.16
C PHE A 53 22.07 1.68 12.67
N ASP A 54 21.60 0.71 13.47
CA ASP A 54 21.55 0.80 14.94
C ASP A 54 22.96 1.00 15.51
N GLN A 55 23.95 0.23 15.03
CA GLN A 55 25.38 0.39 15.38
C GLN A 55 25.97 1.74 14.99
N LYS A 56 25.32 2.47 14.08
CA LYS A 56 25.69 3.83 13.67
C LYS A 56 24.95 4.94 14.42
N GLY A 57 24.09 4.59 15.38
CA GLY A 57 23.36 5.54 16.23
C GLY A 57 22.10 6.13 15.59
N PHE A 58 21.70 5.65 14.40
CA PHE A 58 20.41 6.03 13.81
C PHE A 58 19.26 5.41 14.62
N ASN A 59 18.10 6.07 14.65
CA ASN A 59 16.89 5.51 15.24
C ASN A 59 16.18 4.64 14.19
N VAL A 60 16.42 3.33 14.22
CA VAL A 60 15.97 2.42 13.16
C VAL A 60 14.73 1.64 13.57
N VAL A 61 13.70 1.67 12.73
CA VAL A 61 12.40 1.03 12.94
C VAL A 61 12.08 0.12 11.75
N TYR A 62 11.27 -0.92 11.96
CA TYR A 62 10.78 -1.75 10.85
C TYR A 62 9.52 -1.16 10.23
N SER A 63 9.29 -1.41 8.94
CA SER A 63 8.15 -0.89 8.17
C SER A 63 6.76 -1.27 8.71
N ASP A 64 6.67 -2.32 9.52
CA ASP A 64 5.45 -2.85 10.15
C ASP A 64 5.22 -2.32 11.58
N ASN A 65 6.22 -1.70 12.21
CA ASN A 65 6.19 -1.24 13.59
C ASN A 65 6.78 0.17 13.70
N LEU A 66 5.99 1.15 13.24
CA LEU A 66 6.35 2.57 13.23
C LEU A 66 5.86 3.28 14.51
N PRO A 67 6.67 4.16 15.12
CA PRO A 67 6.24 4.97 16.26
C PRO A 67 5.23 6.05 15.81
N LYS A 68 4.35 6.45 16.73
CA LYS A 68 3.17 7.28 16.42
C LYS A 68 3.49 8.61 15.71
N ASP A 69 4.63 9.23 16.00
CA ASP A 69 5.07 10.46 15.36
C ASP A 69 5.47 10.24 13.90
N LEU A 70 6.17 9.14 13.59
CA LEU A 70 6.53 8.75 12.23
C LEU A 70 5.31 8.24 11.43
N SER A 71 4.35 7.58 12.09
CA SER A 71 3.06 7.21 11.46
C SER A 71 2.22 8.43 11.10
N ASN A 72 2.29 9.50 11.90
CA ASN A 72 1.61 10.77 11.61
C ASN A 72 2.36 11.62 10.57
N ASN A 73 3.68 11.51 10.48
CA ASN A 73 4.51 12.20 9.50
C ASN A 73 5.68 11.32 9.02
N MET A 74 5.45 10.58 7.93
CA MET A 74 6.47 9.71 7.33
C MET A 74 7.73 10.45 6.85
N CYS A 75 7.64 11.75 6.57
CA CYS A 75 8.79 12.57 6.14
C CYS A 75 9.81 12.81 7.27
N LEU A 76 9.51 12.43 8.51
CA LEU A 76 10.48 12.37 9.61
C LEU A 76 11.50 11.23 9.44
N GLY A 77 11.29 10.30 8.52
CA GLY A 77 12.19 9.17 8.29
C GLY A 77 12.64 9.00 6.84
N LEU A 78 13.74 8.25 6.66
CA LEU A 78 14.20 7.76 5.37
C LEU A 78 13.82 6.30 5.20
N LEU A 79 13.22 5.95 4.06
CA LEU A 79 12.98 4.57 3.67
C LEU A 79 14.28 3.95 3.16
N ALA A 80 14.75 2.90 3.82
CA ALA A 80 15.92 2.13 3.39
C ALA A 80 15.54 1.06 2.38
N ASP A 81 16.38 0.89 1.37
CA ASP A 81 16.18 -0.02 0.25
C ASP A 81 17.50 -0.71 -0.11
N ILE A 82 17.41 -1.93 -0.67
CA ILE A 82 18.56 -2.72 -1.14
C ILE A 82 18.28 -3.11 -2.59
N LYS A 83 18.99 -2.47 -3.52
CA LYS A 83 19.03 -2.88 -4.93
C LYS A 83 19.99 -4.05 -5.09
N ASP A 84 19.52 -5.13 -5.71
CA ASP A 84 20.30 -6.33 -5.99
C ASP A 84 20.72 -6.40 -7.47
N ASP A 85 21.98 -6.04 -7.74
CA ASP A 85 22.57 -6.08 -9.09
C ASP A 85 23.35 -7.39 -9.35
N SER A 86 23.05 -8.45 -8.59
CA SER A 86 23.79 -9.71 -8.59
C SER A 86 23.85 -10.40 -9.96
N ASN A 87 24.94 -11.12 -10.19
CA ASN A 87 25.09 -12.03 -11.33
C ASN A 87 25.44 -13.45 -10.87
N MET A 88 25.49 -14.39 -11.84
CA MET A 88 25.70 -15.83 -11.60
C MET A 88 26.94 -16.19 -10.74
N PHE A 89 27.94 -15.30 -10.64
CA PHE A 89 29.20 -15.55 -9.93
C PHE A 89 29.57 -14.49 -8.89
N THR A 90 28.74 -13.47 -8.66
CA THR A 90 29.03 -12.37 -7.72
C THR A 90 27.74 -11.75 -7.23
N THR A 91 27.52 -11.80 -5.92
CA THR A 91 26.44 -11.06 -5.26
C THR A 91 26.83 -9.58 -5.18
N LYS A 92 25.90 -8.69 -5.55
CA LYS A 92 26.11 -7.24 -5.60
C LYS A 92 24.94 -6.53 -4.93
N THR A 93 25.20 -5.64 -3.99
CA THR A 93 24.14 -4.86 -3.33
C THR A 93 24.48 -3.38 -3.26
N VAL A 94 23.49 -2.54 -3.52
CA VAL A 94 23.54 -1.09 -3.30
C VAL A 94 22.46 -0.71 -2.28
N ILE A 95 22.85 -0.01 -1.22
CA ILE A 95 21.94 0.49 -0.19
C ILE A 95 21.49 1.90 -0.61
N VAL A 96 20.18 2.13 -0.63
CA VAL A 96 19.57 3.41 -0.99
C VAL A 96 18.73 3.89 0.18
N LEU A 97 18.80 5.19 0.48
CA LEU A 97 17.91 5.89 1.40
C LEU A 97 17.06 6.87 0.61
N ARG A 98 15.73 6.73 0.71
CA ARG A 98 14.74 7.55 0.02
C ARG A 98 13.93 8.39 1.01
N ASP A 99 13.53 9.60 0.63
CA ASP A 99 12.56 10.37 1.41
C ASP A 99 11.10 9.90 1.20
N CYS A 100 10.15 10.54 1.88
CA CYS A 100 8.71 10.28 1.74
C CYS A 100 8.13 10.56 0.34
N THR A 101 8.90 11.19 -0.57
CA THR A 101 8.56 11.38 -1.99
C THR A 101 9.23 10.34 -2.91
N PHE A 102 9.85 9.31 -2.32
CA PHE A 102 10.65 8.26 -2.97
C PHE A 102 11.92 8.74 -3.68
N LYS A 103 12.31 10.01 -3.48
CA LYS A 103 13.54 10.59 -4.01
C LYS A 103 14.75 10.01 -3.29
N GLU A 104 15.74 9.55 -4.05
CA GLU A 104 17.00 9.03 -3.49
C GLU A 104 17.80 10.18 -2.86
N ILE A 105 17.95 10.16 -1.54
CA ILE A 105 18.72 11.14 -0.74
C ILE A 105 20.17 10.68 -0.60
N PHE A 106 20.40 9.37 -0.47
CA PHE A 106 21.73 8.78 -0.43
C PHE A 106 21.73 7.41 -1.09
N THR A 107 22.77 7.13 -1.86
CA THR A 107 23.00 5.84 -2.53
C THR A 107 24.44 5.42 -2.28
N SER A 108 24.63 4.21 -1.75
CA SER A 108 25.94 3.69 -1.38
C SER A 108 26.79 3.32 -2.59
N GLN A 109 28.08 3.10 -2.36
CA GLN A 109 28.91 2.34 -3.29
C GLN A 109 28.42 0.88 -3.40
N GLU A 110 28.69 0.23 -4.54
CA GLU A 110 28.30 -1.16 -4.80
C GLU A 110 29.13 -2.12 -3.93
N GLY A 111 28.47 -2.78 -2.99
CA GLY A 111 29.05 -3.85 -2.19
C GLY A 111 29.06 -5.17 -2.96
N ARG A 112 30.14 -5.95 -2.84
CA ARG A 112 30.34 -7.21 -3.58
C ARG A 112 30.63 -8.38 -2.64
N SER A 113 30.22 -9.58 -3.07
CA SER A 113 30.70 -10.86 -2.54
C SER A 113 30.86 -11.90 -3.65
N ARG A 114 31.78 -12.86 -3.46
CA ARG A 114 31.97 -14.03 -4.34
C ARG A 114 31.71 -15.35 -3.63
N LEU A 115 31.07 -15.33 -2.46
CA LEU A 115 30.74 -16.52 -1.70
C LEU A 115 29.61 -17.30 -2.39
N LYS A 116 29.73 -18.64 -2.45
CA LYS A 116 28.76 -19.50 -3.15
C LYS A 116 27.44 -19.70 -2.41
N GLN A 117 27.38 -19.40 -1.12
CA GLN A 117 26.17 -19.51 -0.30
C GLN A 117 25.52 -18.13 -0.19
N TYR A 118 24.24 -18.02 -0.58
CA TYR A 118 23.54 -16.73 -0.63
C TYR A 118 23.58 -15.95 0.69
N ARG A 119 23.28 -16.57 1.84
CA ARG A 119 23.21 -15.85 3.13
C ARG A 119 24.52 -15.13 3.51
N PRO A 120 25.69 -15.79 3.57
CA PRO A 120 26.94 -15.06 3.80
C PRO A 120 27.34 -14.15 2.62
N ALA A 121 26.93 -14.45 1.38
CA ALA A 121 27.22 -13.58 0.24
C ALA A 121 26.49 -12.22 0.31
N TYR A 122 25.18 -12.23 0.61
CA TYR A 122 24.44 -10.99 0.88
C TYR A 122 24.95 -10.30 2.15
N ALA A 123 25.31 -11.04 3.20
CA ALA A 123 25.86 -10.44 4.41
C ALA A 123 27.19 -9.70 4.15
N GLU A 124 28.11 -10.29 3.38
CA GLU A 124 29.36 -9.64 2.96
C GLU A 124 29.08 -8.45 2.02
N ALA A 125 28.21 -8.62 1.01
CA ALA A 125 27.89 -7.55 0.06
C ALA A 125 27.24 -6.33 0.75
N ILE A 126 26.25 -6.55 1.63
CA ILE A 126 25.60 -5.49 2.41
C ILE A 126 26.60 -4.80 3.33
N THR A 127 27.44 -5.56 4.04
CA THR A 127 28.49 -4.99 4.89
C THR A 127 29.52 -4.19 4.06
N ASN A 128 29.83 -4.62 2.84
CA ASN A 128 30.73 -3.91 1.93
C ASN A 128 30.11 -2.60 1.40
N SER A 129 28.82 -2.59 1.03
CA SER A 129 28.11 -1.36 0.63
C SER A 129 27.95 -0.39 1.81
N PHE A 130 27.70 -0.92 3.01
CA PHE A 130 27.54 -0.14 4.24
C PHE A 130 28.80 0.64 4.65
N LYS A 131 29.99 0.29 4.13
CA LYS A 131 31.21 1.09 4.31
C LYS A 131 31.09 2.53 3.81
N SER A 132 30.14 2.81 2.92
CA SER A 132 29.81 4.18 2.50
C SER A 132 29.29 5.06 3.65
N PHE A 133 28.73 4.45 4.71
CA PHE A 133 28.27 5.14 5.93
C PHE A 133 29.38 5.21 7.01
N ALA A 134 30.57 4.66 6.77
CA ALA A 134 31.63 4.55 7.79
C ALA A 134 32.11 5.93 8.29
N GLY A 135 32.22 6.93 7.41
CA GLY A 135 32.66 8.29 7.75
C GLY A 135 31.54 9.26 8.15
N MET A 136 30.27 8.84 8.14
CA MET A 136 29.16 9.68 8.58
C MET A 136 28.91 9.49 10.08
N ASN A 137 28.86 10.63 10.79
CA ASN A 137 28.39 10.76 12.16
C ASN A 137 26.96 11.31 12.11
N TYR A 138 26.01 10.53 12.60
CA TYR A 138 24.61 10.95 12.74
C TYR A 138 24.43 11.73 14.04
N ASP A 139 23.81 12.90 13.92
CA ASP A 139 23.31 13.71 15.04
C ASP A 139 22.06 14.45 14.54
N TYR A 140 20.93 14.32 15.23
CA TYR A 140 19.64 14.71 14.65
C TYR A 140 19.43 16.23 14.71
N MET A 141 19.37 16.86 13.54
CA MET A 141 19.11 18.28 13.37
C MET A 141 17.77 18.47 12.66
N PRO A 142 16.66 18.80 13.36
CA PRO A 142 15.36 18.95 12.72
C PRO A 142 15.40 20.05 11.65
N LYS A 143 14.82 19.78 10.47
CA LYS A 143 14.53 20.84 9.49
C LYS A 143 13.72 21.94 10.17
N SER A 144 14.13 23.19 9.97
CA SER A 144 13.40 24.35 10.46
C SER A 144 12.09 24.52 9.68
N GLU A 145 11.01 23.92 10.16
CA GLU A 145 9.66 24.21 9.69
C GLU A 145 9.41 25.72 9.76
N SER A 146 9.09 26.34 8.62
CA SER A 146 8.69 27.74 8.56
C SER A 146 7.37 27.91 9.32
N LYS A 147 7.39 28.65 10.43
CA LYS A 147 6.22 28.94 11.27
C LYS A 147 5.27 29.96 10.61
N GLU A 148 4.97 29.79 9.33
CA GLU A 148 3.86 30.47 8.71
C GLU A 148 2.56 29.83 9.26
N PRO A 149 1.63 30.63 9.81
CA PRO A 149 0.41 30.08 10.39
C PRO A 149 -0.44 29.45 9.29
N ILE A 150 -0.95 28.24 9.53
CA ILE A 150 -1.90 27.57 8.65
C ILE A 150 -3.17 28.43 8.59
N THR A 151 -3.29 29.24 7.55
CA THR A 151 -4.45 30.08 7.31
C THR A 151 -5.57 29.20 6.77
N VAL A 152 -6.41 28.69 7.68
CA VAL A 152 -7.57 27.85 7.34
C VAL A 152 -8.60 28.69 6.60
N SER A 153 -8.44 28.83 5.29
CA SER A 153 -9.39 29.57 4.45
C SER A 153 -10.65 28.73 4.25
N PHE A 154 -11.63 28.91 5.14
CA PHE A 154 -12.98 28.36 5.03
C PHE A 154 -13.73 28.98 3.84
N LYS A 155 -13.36 28.60 2.61
CA LYS A 155 -14.14 28.88 1.41
C LYS A 155 -15.15 27.75 1.20
N ASN A 156 -16.42 28.10 1.35
CA ASN A 156 -17.62 27.34 0.95
C ASN A 156 -18.28 26.39 1.98
N ASP A 157 -18.27 26.72 3.28
CA ASP A 157 -19.12 26.07 4.30
C ASP A 157 -20.12 27.04 4.96
N VAL A 158 -20.86 27.81 4.15
CA VAL A 158 -22.12 28.45 4.57
C VAL A 158 -23.14 28.35 3.43
N LYS A 159 -23.88 27.24 3.36
CA LYS A 159 -25.09 27.18 2.54
C LYS A 159 -26.24 27.80 3.35
N LYS A 160 -26.43 29.11 3.20
CA LYS A 160 -27.48 29.87 3.88
C LYS A 160 -28.85 29.24 3.53
N LEU A 161 -29.58 28.79 4.56
CA LEU A 161 -30.99 28.46 4.45
C LEU A 161 -31.79 29.75 4.68
N GLU A 162 -32.62 30.09 3.72
CA GLU A 162 -33.65 31.12 3.84
C GLU A 162 -34.98 30.42 3.56
N GLU A 163 -35.86 30.42 4.56
CA GLU A 163 -37.24 29.96 4.41
C GLU A 163 -38.08 31.16 3.95
N GLU A 164 -38.69 31.09 2.77
CA GLU A 164 -40.01 31.71 2.59
C GLU A 164 -40.88 30.93 1.60
N VAL A 165 -42.19 31.07 1.83
CA VAL A 165 -43.30 30.31 1.25
C VAL A 165 -43.68 30.84 -0.13
N VAL A 166 -44.19 29.98 -1.03
CA VAL A 166 -45.39 30.21 -1.87
C VAL A 166 -45.82 28.86 -2.50
N GLU A 167 -47.12 28.56 -2.45
CA GLU A 167 -47.76 27.44 -3.16
C GLU A 167 -48.43 27.91 -4.46
N ILE A 168 -48.67 26.99 -5.42
CA ILE A 168 -49.84 26.98 -6.34
C ILE A 168 -49.84 28.11 -7.44
N GLU A 169 -50.09 27.89 -8.74
CA GLU A 169 -50.67 26.77 -9.50
C GLU A 169 -50.40 26.84 -11.03
N LYS A 170 -50.65 25.74 -11.76
CA LYS A 170 -51.02 25.64 -13.21
C LYS A 170 -49.97 26.06 -14.28
N ASP A 171 -50.00 25.54 -15.52
CA ASP A 171 -50.98 24.67 -16.20
C ASP A 171 -50.32 23.75 -17.27
N LYS A 172 -50.84 22.52 -17.47
CA LYS A 172 -50.89 21.70 -18.73
C LYS A 172 -49.60 21.31 -19.50
N GLU A 173 -49.49 20.16 -20.18
CA GLU A 173 -50.37 18.99 -20.37
C GLU A 173 -49.57 17.71 -20.77
N LYS A 174 -50.19 16.53 -20.59
CA LYS A 174 -49.89 15.20 -21.16
C LYS A 174 -48.84 14.34 -20.41
N VAL A 175 -49.18 13.31 -19.60
CA VAL A 175 -50.02 12.07 -19.81
C VAL A 175 -49.27 11.05 -20.71
N GLU A 176 -49.07 9.77 -20.38
CA GLU A 176 -49.56 8.80 -19.35
C GLU A 176 -48.37 7.84 -18.98
N ALA A 177 -48.30 6.97 -17.96
CA ALA A 177 -49.12 6.50 -16.81
C ALA A 177 -48.10 6.06 -15.70
N LEU A 178 -48.34 5.78 -14.40
CA LEU A 178 -49.39 5.14 -13.57
C LEU A 178 -49.49 3.59 -13.64
N GLU A 179 -49.75 2.83 -12.56
CA GLU A 179 -49.27 2.80 -11.14
C GLU A 179 -50.05 1.70 -10.36
N VAL A 180 -49.41 1.02 -9.37
CA VAL A 180 -50.05 0.56 -8.08
C VAL A 180 -51.14 -0.57 -8.24
N GLU A 181 -51.58 -1.42 -7.28
CA GLU A 181 -51.44 -1.56 -5.81
C GLU A 181 -51.35 -3.05 -5.35
N GLU A 182 -51.22 -3.29 -4.03
CA GLU A 182 -51.42 -4.59 -3.37
C GLU A 182 -52.92 -4.90 -3.09
N LYS A 183 -53.33 -6.20 -3.07
CA LYS A 183 -53.88 -6.84 -1.84
C LYS A 183 -54.27 -8.33 -1.91
N LYS A 184 -54.15 -8.91 -0.71
CA LYS A 184 -54.35 -10.28 -0.19
C LYS A 184 -55.80 -10.84 -0.21
N SER A 185 -55.95 -12.15 -0.51
CA SER A 185 -56.91 -13.13 0.07
C SER A 185 -56.48 -14.55 -0.37
N GLU A 186 -56.33 -15.64 0.42
CA GLU A 186 -57.27 -16.37 1.32
C GLU A 186 -58.47 -17.01 0.57
N THR A 187 -58.82 -18.32 0.63
CA THR A 187 -58.35 -19.52 1.41
C THR A 187 -58.85 -20.86 0.75
N VAL A 188 -58.50 -22.05 1.31
CA VAL A 188 -59.25 -23.36 1.34
C VAL A 188 -58.65 -24.58 0.58
N ASN A 189 -58.29 -25.62 1.36
CA ASN A 189 -58.44 -27.11 1.27
C ASN A 189 -58.49 -27.86 -0.10
N GLU A 190 -58.11 -29.14 -0.26
CA GLU A 190 -57.47 -30.21 0.56
C GLU A 190 -57.25 -31.46 -0.35
N ILE A 191 -56.89 -32.62 0.24
CA ILE A 191 -56.97 -34.00 -0.30
C ILE A 191 -55.72 -34.49 -1.06
N ALA A 192 -55.00 -35.42 -0.42
CA ALA A 192 -54.10 -36.36 -1.08
C ALA A 192 -54.84 -37.64 -1.46
N PRO A 193 -54.29 -38.44 -2.40
CA PRO A 193 -54.17 -39.87 -2.10
C PRO A 193 -52.78 -40.45 -2.39
N ILE A 194 -52.55 -41.64 -1.82
CA ILE A 194 -51.31 -42.42 -1.88
C ILE A 194 -51.38 -43.44 -3.02
N VAL A 195 -50.29 -43.58 -3.79
CA VAL A 195 -49.96 -44.81 -4.55
C VAL A 195 -48.44 -45.04 -4.42
N GLU A 196 -48.00 -46.29 -4.62
CA GLU A 196 -46.78 -46.86 -4.04
C GLU A 196 -45.90 -47.55 -5.12
N VAL A 197 -44.59 -47.73 -4.84
CA VAL A 197 -43.61 -48.54 -5.61
C VAL A 197 -43.26 -47.97 -7.02
N LYS A 198 -42.00 -47.80 -7.47
CA LYS A 198 -40.79 -48.63 -7.30
C LYS A 198 -39.46 -47.83 -7.38
N GLU A 199 -38.40 -48.49 -6.93
CA GLU A 199 -36.98 -48.14 -6.91
C GLU A 199 -36.23 -48.45 -8.23
N GLU A 200 -35.39 -47.52 -8.72
CA GLU A 200 -34.02 -47.77 -9.25
C GLU A 200 -33.25 -46.45 -9.47
N GLN A 201 -31.91 -46.50 -9.52
CA GLN A 201 -31.02 -45.34 -9.67
C GLN A 201 -30.23 -45.38 -11.01
N LEU A 202 -30.09 -44.26 -11.72
CA LEU A 202 -28.81 -43.57 -11.98
C LEU A 202 -28.94 -42.36 -12.97
N ALA A 203 -27.83 -41.65 -13.13
CA ALA A 203 -27.50 -40.65 -14.17
C ALA A 203 -28.04 -39.21 -13.99
N GLU A 204 -27.21 -38.26 -14.43
CA GLU A 204 -27.37 -36.82 -14.21
C GLU A 204 -28.09 -36.11 -15.37
N THR A 205 -28.81 -35.03 -15.07
CA THR A 205 -28.62 -33.77 -15.80
C THR A 205 -29.03 -32.57 -14.96
N LYS A 206 -28.32 -31.44 -15.10
CA LYS A 206 -28.48 -30.26 -14.22
C LYS A 206 -29.65 -29.37 -14.66
N PRO A 207 -30.40 -28.75 -13.73
CA PRO A 207 -31.10 -27.52 -14.05
C PRO A 207 -30.08 -26.40 -14.34
N VAL A 208 -30.28 -25.65 -15.42
CA VAL A 208 -29.43 -24.52 -15.78
C VAL A 208 -29.75 -23.34 -14.88
N VAL A 209 -28.79 -22.94 -14.04
CA VAL A 209 -28.81 -21.63 -13.35
C VAL A 209 -27.91 -20.68 -14.13
N MET A 210 -28.39 -19.48 -14.41
CA MET A 210 -27.70 -18.48 -15.23
C MET A 210 -26.49 -17.90 -14.46
N GLU A 211 -25.27 -18.38 -14.75
CA GLU A 211 -24.04 -17.76 -14.23
C GLU A 211 -23.88 -16.34 -14.80
N SER A 212 -24.11 -15.31 -13.99
CA SER A 212 -23.51 -14.00 -14.23
C SER A 212 -22.03 -14.10 -13.83
N PRO A 213 -21.06 -14.03 -14.78
CA PRO A 213 -19.71 -14.59 -14.59
C PRO A 213 -18.76 -13.75 -13.72
N ASN A 214 -19.27 -12.76 -12.98
CA ASN A 214 -18.48 -11.75 -12.28
C ASN A 214 -18.93 -11.49 -10.82
N ILE A 215 -19.70 -12.40 -10.21
CA ILE A 215 -19.95 -12.37 -8.76
C ILE A 215 -18.72 -12.92 -8.03
N LEU A 216 -18.27 -12.21 -7.00
CA LEU A 216 -17.24 -12.61 -6.07
C LEU A 216 -17.86 -12.86 -4.69
N TYR A 217 -17.52 -13.99 -4.06
CA TYR A 217 -17.95 -14.33 -2.72
C TYR A 217 -16.82 -14.04 -1.74
N ALA A 218 -17.12 -13.28 -0.67
CA ALA A 218 -16.18 -13.00 0.39
C ALA A 218 -16.18 -14.15 1.43
N GLN A 219 -15.01 -14.72 1.67
CA GLN A 219 -14.78 -15.71 2.73
C GLN A 219 -13.95 -15.05 3.83
N GLU A 220 -14.44 -15.02 5.08
CA GLU A 220 -13.66 -14.39 6.17
C GLU A 220 -12.37 -15.17 6.46
N ILE A 221 -11.30 -14.41 6.67
CA ILE A 221 -9.98 -14.87 7.10
C ILE A 221 -9.53 -13.97 8.27
N ALA A 222 -8.54 -14.41 9.07
CA ALA A 222 -8.14 -13.74 10.31
C ALA A 222 -8.08 -12.19 10.22
N GLU A 223 -7.44 -11.67 9.17
CA GLU A 223 -7.20 -10.22 8.97
C GLU A 223 -8.19 -9.55 8.00
N GLY A 224 -9.22 -10.23 7.50
CA GLY A 224 -10.12 -9.68 6.47
C GLY A 224 -10.91 -10.71 5.68
N TYR A 225 -10.89 -10.62 4.35
CA TYR A 225 -11.67 -11.48 3.46
C TYR A 225 -10.86 -11.96 2.25
N GLN A 226 -11.12 -13.19 1.80
CA GLN A 226 -10.67 -13.72 0.52
C GLN A 226 -11.84 -13.72 -0.47
N LEU A 227 -11.67 -13.08 -1.63
CA LEU A 227 -12.66 -13.09 -2.70
C LEU A 227 -12.41 -14.27 -3.65
N VAL A 228 -13.41 -15.13 -3.79
CA VAL A 228 -13.43 -16.28 -4.71
C VAL A 228 -14.59 -16.16 -5.71
N ASN A 229 -14.47 -16.78 -6.88
CA ASN A 229 -15.60 -16.92 -7.81
C ASN A 229 -16.37 -18.24 -7.58
N SER A 230 -17.40 -18.49 -8.39
CA SER A 230 -18.21 -19.73 -8.38
C SER A 230 -17.44 -21.04 -8.68
N LYS A 231 -16.15 -20.95 -9.03
CA LYS A 231 -15.28 -22.09 -9.40
C LYS A 231 -14.06 -22.16 -8.45
N PRO A 232 -14.28 -21.91 -7.14
CA PRO A 232 -13.32 -21.64 -6.06
C PRO A 232 -11.92 -21.04 -6.35
N SER A 233 -11.71 -20.36 -7.48
CA SER A 233 -10.42 -19.70 -7.73
C SER A 233 -10.36 -18.41 -6.92
N ILE A 234 -9.30 -18.24 -6.14
CA ILE A 234 -8.95 -16.98 -5.48
C ILE A 234 -8.78 -15.91 -6.56
N ARG A 235 -9.31 -14.71 -6.32
CA ARG A 235 -9.19 -13.57 -7.24
C ARG A 235 -8.63 -12.31 -6.60
N LEU A 236 -8.93 -12.07 -5.32
CA LEU A 236 -8.45 -10.90 -4.61
C LEU A 236 -8.44 -11.18 -3.10
N LYS A 237 -7.47 -10.65 -2.35
CA LYS A 237 -7.45 -10.66 -0.88
C LYS A 237 -7.67 -9.25 -0.34
N MET A 238 -8.55 -9.11 0.65
CA MET A 238 -8.90 -7.87 1.33
C MET A 238 -8.48 -7.96 2.80
N TYR A 239 -7.84 -6.92 3.32
CA TYR A 239 -7.42 -6.80 4.71
C TYR A 239 -8.12 -5.60 5.35
N LYS A 240 -8.64 -5.77 6.58
CA LYS A 240 -9.38 -4.75 7.31
C LYS A 240 -8.47 -3.51 7.51
N SER A 241 -8.95 -2.32 7.16
CA SER A 241 -8.25 -1.05 7.45
C SER A 241 -8.82 -0.38 8.71
N SER A 242 -8.24 0.75 9.13
CA SER A 242 -8.77 1.59 10.20
C SER A 242 -10.04 2.38 9.81
N LEU A 243 -10.43 2.37 8.53
CA LEU A 243 -11.59 3.10 8.01
C LEU A 243 -12.75 2.14 7.69
N PRO A 244 -14.00 2.48 8.06
CA PRO A 244 -15.16 1.64 7.79
C PRO A 244 -15.38 1.50 6.28
N ASN A 245 -15.70 0.28 5.85
CA ASN A 245 -15.93 -0.08 4.44
C ASN A 245 -14.75 0.19 3.49
N VAL A 246 -13.52 0.31 4.01
CA VAL A 246 -12.28 0.41 3.23
C VAL A 246 -11.33 -0.70 3.67
N TYR A 247 -10.69 -1.35 2.68
CA TYR A 247 -9.82 -2.50 2.85
C TYR A 247 -8.57 -2.34 2.00
N HIS A 248 -7.41 -2.75 2.52
CA HIS A 248 -6.21 -2.92 1.70
C HIS A 248 -6.37 -4.19 0.85
N ALA A 249 -6.03 -4.12 -0.43
CA ALA A 249 -6.37 -5.17 -1.39
C ALA A 249 -5.17 -5.63 -2.24
N ASN A 250 -5.13 -6.92 -2.56
CA ASN A 250 -4.15 -7.54 -3.44
C ASN A 250 -4.82 -8.46 -4.49
N ASP A 251 -4.61 -8.16 -5.77
CA ASP A 251 -5.11 -8.86 -6.98
C ASP A 251 -3.89 -9.40 -7.73
N ASP A 252 -3.49 -10.64 -7.43
CA ASP A 252 -2.26 -11.32 -7.89
C ASP A 252 -1.00 -10.43 -7.93
N GLY A 253 -0.70 -9.77 -6.80
CA GLY A 253 0.45 -8.88 -6.66
C GLY A 253 0.16 -7.40 -6.95
N ILE A 254 -0.96 -7.07 -7.60
CA ILE A 254 -1.41 -5.68 -7.76
C ILE A 254 -1.99 -5.20 -6.42
N ASN A 255 -1.33 -4.25 -5.77
CA ASN A 255 -1.79 -3.64 -4.53
C ASN A 255 -2.72 -2.45 -4.79
N GLY A 256 -3.74 -2.29 -3.95
CA GLY A 256 -4.66 -1.15 -3.99
C GLY A 256 -5.61 -1.12 -2.79
N LEU A 257 -6.77 -0.49 -2.97
CA LEU A 257 -7.84 -0.37 -1.97
C LEU A 257 -9.15 -0.94 -2.52
N VAL A 258 -9.83 -1.79 -1.76
CA VAL A 258 -11.25 -2.11 -1.99
C VAL A 258 -12.11 -1.28 -1.06
N LEU A 259 -13.09 -0.57 -1.60
CA LEU A 259 -13.90 0.39 -0.85
C LEU A 259 -15.35 0.43 -1.31
N ASN A 260 -16.27 0.71 -0.40
CA ASN A 260 -17.69 0.91 -0.74
C ASN A 260 -17.98 2.41 -1.00
N LYS A 261 -18.66 2.69 -2.12
CA LYS A 261 -19.24 4.00 -2.43
C LYS A 261 -20.70 3.77 -2.85
N ASN A 262 -21.64 4.33 -2.09
CA ASN A 262 -23.08 4.24 -2.34
C ASN A 262 -23.61 2.81 -2.54
N GLY A 263 -23.18 1.86 -1.69
CA GLY A 263 -23.57 0.45 -1.74
C GLY A 263 -22.74 -0.40 -2.72
N LYS A 264 -22.13 0.20 -3.75
CA LYS A 264 -21.26 -0.49 -4.72
C LYS A 264 -19.83 -0.61 -4.20
N TRP A 265 -19.17 -1.73 -4.51
CA TRP A 265 -17.76 -1.95 -4.18
C TRP A 265 -16.86 -1.64 -5.37
N PHE A 266 -15.70 -1.02 -5.10
CA PHE A 266 -14.71 -0.67 -6.12
C PHE A 266 -13.32 -1.09 -5.66
N PHE A 267 -12.50 -1.61 -6.57
CA PHE A 267 -11.07 -1.80 -6.39
C PHE A 267 -10.31 -0.69 -7.13
N GLU A 268 -9.65 0.17 -6.36
CA GLU A 268 -8.86 1.31 -6.83
C GLU A 268 -7.38 0.98 -6.66
N TYR A 269 -6.62 0.99 -7.77
CA TYR A 269 -5.20 0.65 -7.78
C TYR A 269 -4.44 1.47 -8.83
N TYR A 270 -3.13 1.63 -8.65
CA TYR A 270 -2.28 2.28 -9.65
C TYR A 270 -1.67 1.24 -10.60
N LYS A 271 -1.71 1.54 -11.89
CA LYS A 271 -0.97 0.81 -12.92
C LYS A 271 -0.42 1.82 -13.94
N ASP A 272 0.84 1.67 -14.34
CA ASP A 272 1.50 2.55 -15.31
C ASP A 272 1.38 4.04 -14.91
N ASN A 273 1.58 4.32 -13.61
CA ASN A 273 1.34 5.58 -12.89
C ASN A 273 -0.08 6.18 -12.99
N LYS A 274 -1.05 5.45 -13.53
CA LYS A 274 -2.45 5.86 -13.67
C LYS A 274 -3.35 5.16 -12.66
N LEU A 275 -4.21 5.93 -11.98
CA LEU A 275 -5.28 5.40 -11.14
C LEU A 275 -6.29 4.63 -12.02
N THR A 276 -6.52 3.36 -11.67
CA THR A 276 -7.46 2.46 -12.32
C THR A 276 -8.52 2.03 -11.31
N VAL A 277 -9.78 2.05 -11.72
CA VAL A 277 -10.94 1.71 -10.89
C VAL A 277 -11.70 0.56 -11.55
N LYS A 278 -11.88 -0.56 -10.83
CA LYS A 278 -12.76 -1.67 -11.22
C LYS A 278 -13.98 -1.70 -10.29
N GLU A 279 -15.20 -1.75 -10.81
CA GLU A 279 -16.36 -2.12 -9.99
C GLU A 279 -16.31 -3.62 -9.67
N LEU A 280 -16.59 -3.99 -8.41
CA LEU A 280 -16.64 -5.37 -7.93
C LEU A 280 -18.07 -5.71 -7.48
N ASN A 281 -18.60 -6.84 -7.96
CA ASN A 281 -19.85 -7.40 -7.45
C ASN A 281 -19.52 -8.39 -6.32
N ILE A 282 -19.34 -7.87 -5.11
CA ILE A 282 -19.00 -8.67 -3.92
C ILE A 282 -20.27 -9.04 -3.15
N LYS A 283 -20.47 -10.34 -2.95
CA LYS A 283 -21.40 -10.88 -1.96
C LYS A 283 -20.64 -11.29 -0.70
N PHE A 284 -21.00 -10.68 0.42
CA PHE A 284 -20.64 -11.11 1.78
C PHE A 284 -21.69 -12.11 2.29
#